data_AF-A0AAF3F0P0-F1
#
_entry.id   AF-A0AAF3F0P0-F1
#
_cell.length_a   1.000
_cell.length_b   1.000
_cell.length_c   1.000
_cell.angle_alpha   90.00
_cell.angle_beta   90.00
_cell.angle_gamma   90.00
#
_symmetry.space_group_name_H-M   'P 1'
#
loop_
_entity.id
_entity.type
_entity.pdbx_description
1 polymer ?
#
loop_
_entity_poly.entity_id
_entity_poly.type
_entity_poly.pdbx_seq_one_letter_code
_entity_poly.pdbx_strand_id
1 'polypeptide(L)'
;MDDQQPSTSNESPKTFRNLPTNGNRYMENPHFHETDQGTPRGTDCFSEHIKILKRCPWYWGDITWSEAESLLLPCPEGTYLLRDSRNDSHIFTVSWRSREKVLHSRSLLYWNAKSGPDITKILEKAIRESQSGEANLLMHRRGEADQAELCTITMPLSRFDLFPQSLSYLCRLELRLTHDVVSLSRARHVPPRILDYLLEPRFLAPPIEYCVEQIKKRYRAEIDL
;
A
#
# COMPACT_ATOMS: atom_id res chain seq x y z
N MET A 1 45.09 -47.31 -23.28
CA MET A 1 45.39 -47.26 -21.84
C MET A 1 45.83 -45.84 -21.54
N ASP A 2 44.85 -45.10 -21.02
CA ASP A 2 44.91 -43.94 -20.13
C ASP A 2 45.59 -42.64 -20.54
N ASP A 3 44.71 -41.68 -20.84
CA ASP A 3 44.84 -40.24 -20.67
C ASP A 3 45.12 -39.84 -19.21
N GLN A 4 45.98 -38.84 -18.99
CA GLN A 4 45.88 -37.94 -17.83
C GLN A 4 46.68 -36.64 -18.04
N GLN A 5 45.96 -35.57 -18.41
CA GLN A 5 46.36 -34.19 -18.14
C GLN A 5 45.77 -33.73 -16.79
N PRO A 6 46.43 -32.80 -16.06
CA PRO A 6 46.05 -32.42 -14.71
C PRO A 6 44.86 -31.45 -14.69
N SER A 7 43.92 -31.74 -13.80
CA SER A 7 42.78 -30.91 -13.42
C SER A 7 43.25 -29.70 -12.59
N THR A 8 42.94 -28.49 -13.04
CA THR A 8 42.86 -27.31 -12.16
C THR A 8 41.60 -26.52 -12.48
N SER A 9 40.97 -26.07 -11.40
CA SER A 9 39.58 -25.70 -11.20
C SER A 9 39.15 -24.37 -11.83
N ASN A 10 38.10 -24.40 -12.64
CA ASN A 10 37.25 -23.25 -12.93
C ASN A 10 36.36 -22.98 -11.70
N GLU A 11 36.70 -21.97 -10.88
CA GLU A 11 35.74 -21.40 -9.92
C GLU A 11 34.85 -20.38 -10.63
N SER A 12 33.63 -20.80 -10.94
CA SER A 12 32.52 -19.90 -11.30
C SER A 12 32.11 -19.06 -10.09
N PRO A 13 31.70 -17.79 -10.27
CA PRO A 13 31.29 -16.94 -9.16
C PRO A 13 30.07 -17.52 -8.44
N LYS A 14 30.22 -17.60 -7.10
CA LYS A 14 29.28 -18.19 -6.15
C LYS A 14 27.89 -17.62 -6.35
N THR A 15 26.98 -18.50 -6.74
CA THR A 15 25.54 -18.26 -6.80
C THR A 15 25.07 -17.90 -5.39
N PHE A 16 24.58 -16.67 -5.18
CA PHE A 16 23.84 -16.30 -3.98
C PHE A 16 22.52 -17.08 -3.96
N ARG A 17 22.58 -18.27 -3.38
CA ARG A 17 21.41 -19.05 -3.00
C ARG A 17 21.11 -18.72 -1.54
N ASN A 18 19.83 -18.52 -1.25
CA ASN A 18 19.18 -18.38 0.07
C ASN A 18 18.89 -16.93 0.51
N LEU A 19 18.00 -16.25 -0.23
CA LEU A 19 17.02 -15.38 0.43
C LEU A 19 15.91 -16.29 1.00
N PRO A 20 15.44 -16.10 2.24
CA PRO A 20 14.29 -16.84 2.74
C PRO A 20 13.06 -16.45 1.89
N THR A 21 12.55 -17.41 1.10
CA THR A 21 11.23 -17.35 0.48
C THR A 21 10.17 -17.45 1.57
N ASN A 22 9.99 -16.38 2.34
CA ASN A 22 8.79 -16.20 3.14
C ASN A 22 7.69 -15.80 2.16
N GLY A 23 6.93 -16.80 1.71
CA GLY A 23 5.88 -16.65 0.71
C GLY A 23 4.89 -15.54 1.06
N ASN A 24 4.46 -14.86 0.00
CA ASN A 24 3.23 -14.07 -0.23
C ASN A 24 2.09 -14.16 0.83
N ARG A 25 2.35 -13.90 2.10
CA ARG A 25 1.31 -13.86 3.16
C ARG A 25 0.64 -12.49 3.27
N TYR A 26 1.21 -11.46 2.65
CA TYR A 26 0.71 -10.08 2.74
C TYR A 26 -0.40 -9.74 1.71
N MET A 27 -0.84 -10.72 0.93
CA MET A 27 -1.94 -10.59 -0.06
C MET A 27 -3.00 -11.70 0.07
N GLU A 28 -3.15 -12.32 1.25
CA GLU A 28 -4.33 -13.17 1.49
C GLU A 28 -5.57 -12.27 1.56
N ASN A 29 -6.34 -12.31 0.47
CA ASN A 29 -7.61 -11.62 0.29
C ASN A 29 -8.64 -12.21 1.28
N PRO A 30 -9.42 -11.42 2.05
CA PRO A 30 -10.52 -11.98 2.82
C PRO A 30 -11.48 -12.74 1.88
N HIS A 31 -11.56 -14.06 2.06
CA HIS A 31 -12.31 -14.96 1.18
C HIS A 31 -13.77 -14.51 1.03
N PHE A 32 -14.18 -14.38 -0.23
CA PHE A 32 -15.52 -14.02 -0.67
C PHE A 32 -16.47 -15.22 -0.53
N HIS A 33 -17.60 -15.06 0.16
CA HIS A 33 -18.75 -15.94 0.00
C HIS A 33 -19.69 -15.29 -1.02
N GLU A 34 -19.68 -15.84 -2.23
CA GLU A 34 -20.53 -15.41 -3.34
C GLU A 34 -21.97 -15.86 -3.04
N THR A 35 -22.78 -14.96 -2.48
CA THR A 35 -24.23 -15.18 -2.41
C THR A 35 -24.86 -14.60 -3.67
N ASP A 36 -25.32 -15.50 -4.54
CA ASP A 36 -26.09 -15.21 -5.74
C ASP A 36 -27.44 -14.57 -5.38
N GLN A 37 -27.55 -13.24 -5.48
CA GLN A 37 -28.81 -12.50 -5.55
C GLN A 37 -28.60 -11.12 -6.20
N GLY A 38 -29.16 -10.92 -7.39
CA GLY A 38 -29.64 -9.61 -7.89
C GLY A 38 -28.60 -8.53 -8.23
N THR A 39 -28.55 -8.14 -9.50
CA THR A 39 -27.71 -7.05 -10.04
C THR A 39 -27.84 -5.75 -9.19
N PRO A 40 -26.77 -5.27 -8.53
CA PRO A 40 -26.85 -4.04 -7.75
C PRO A 40 -26.82 -2.81 -8.65
N ARG A 41 -27.68 -1.83 -8.34
CA ARG A 41 -27.62 -0.48 -8.93
C ARG A 41 -26.25 0.13 -8.64
N GLY A 42 -25.62 0.77 -9.63
CA GLY A 42 -24.20 1.13 -9.67
C GLY A 42 -23.60 1.98 -8.54
N THR A 43 -24.38 2.40 -7.54
CA THR A 43 -23.92 3.12 -6.33
C THR A 43 -23.56 2.21 -5.15
N ASP A 44 -24.16 1.01 -5.05
CA ASP A 44 -23.88 0.07 -3.94
C ASP A 44 -22.49 -0.55 -4.06
N CYS A 45 -21.97 -0.64 -5.27
CA CYS A 45 -20.68 -1.26 -5.53
C CYS A 45 -19.49 -0.39 -5.07
N PHE A 46 -19.52 0.93 -5.30
CA PHE A 46 -18.40 1.80 -4.91
C PHE A 46 -18.24 1.90 -3.39
N SER A 47 -19.34 2.08 -2.66
CA SER A 47 -19.31 2.21 -1.20
C SER A 47 -18.77 0.94 -0.53
N GLU A 48 -19.17 -0.24 -1.02
CA GLU A 48 -18.68 -1.52 -0.51
C GLU A 48 -17.18 -1.69 -0.81
N HIS A 49 -16.74 -1.27 -1.98
CA HIS A 49 -15.33 -1.34 -2.37
C HIS A 49 -14.45 -0.41 -1.54
N ILE A 50 -14.96 0.77 -1.16
CA ILE A 50 -14.27 1.65 -0.20
C ILE A 50 -14.16 0.98 1.18
N LYS A 51 -15.18 0.23 1.64
CA LYS A 51 -15.09 -0.50 2.91
C LYS A 51 -14.01 -1.59 2.85
N ILE A 52 -13.95 -2.34 1.75
CA ILE A 52 -12.91 -3.35 1.52
C ILE A 52 -11.54 -2.69 1.49
N LEU A 53 -11.39 -1.59 0.75
CA LEU A 53 -10.13 -0.86 0.63
C LEU A 53 -9.62 -0.36 1.99
N LYS A 54 -10.51 0.13 2.85
CA LYS A 54 -10.18 0.53 4.23
C LYS A 54 -9.67 -0.63 5.10
N ARG A 55 -9.89 -1.89 4.72
CA ARG A 55 -9.31 -3.06 5.40
C ARG A 55 -7.95 -3.46 4.82
N CYS A 56 -7.58 -2.96 3.64
CA CYS A 56 -6.27 -3.24 3.07
C CYS A 56 -5.15 -2.58 3.90
N PRO A 57 -4.05 -3.30 4.20
CA PRO A 57 -2.95 -2.77 5.00
C PRO A 57 -2.13 -1.70 4.26
N TRP A 58 -2.10 -1.77 2.93
CA TRP A 58 -1.34 -0.85 2.08
C TRP A 58 -2.12 0.40 1.66
N TYR A 59 -3.38 0.52 2.08
CA TYR A 59 -4.16 1.75 1.91
C TYR A 59 -4.08 2.61 3.17
N TRP A 60 -3.57 3.82 3.00
CA TRP A 60 -3.25 4.77 4.08
C TRP A 60 -4.30 5.89 4.23
N GLY A 61 -5.32 5.92 3.37
CA GLY A 61 -6.37 6.94 3.41
C GLY A 61 -5.87 8.33 3.03
N ASP A 62 -6.44 9.37 3.65
CA ASP A 62 -6.06 10.76 3.43
C ASP A 62 -4.73 11.09 4.15
N ILE A 63 -3.64 10.68 3.51
CA ILE A 63 -2.30 11.20 3.78
C ILE A 63 -1.85 12.11 2.64
N THR A 64 -1.07 13.13 2.99
CA THR A 64 -0.50 14.09 2.05
C THR A 64 0.57 13.40 1.20
N TRP A 65 0.93 14.02 0.07
CA TRP A 65 2.06 13.55 -0.72
C TRP A 65 3.37 13.59 0.10
N SER A 66 3.62 14.67 0.85
CA SER A 66 4.81 14.84 1.67
C SER A 66 4.88 13.86 2.87
N GLU A 67 3.74 13.50 3.46
CA GLU A 67 3.65 12.45 4.47
C GLU A 67 4.00 11.09 3.84
N ALA A 68 3.48 10.80 2.64
CA ALA A 68 3.84 9.59 1.91
C ALA A 68 5.33 9.56 1.54
N GLU A 69 5.93 10.68 1.14
CA GLU A 69 7.38 10.77 0.91
C GLU A 69 8.17 10.46 2.18
N SER A 70 7.77 11.04 3.31
CA SER A 70 8.43 10.82 4.61
C SER A 70 8.39 9.36 5.05
N LEU A 71 7.29 8.65 4.76
CA LEU A 71 7.14 7.22 5.04
C LEU A 71 7.98 6.35 4.10
N LEU A 72 8.04 6.69 2.82
CA LEU A 72 8.62 5.84 1.78
C LEU A 72 10.13 6.04 1.58
N LEU A 73 10.64 7.26 1.72
CA LEU A 73 12.07 7.57 1.56
C LEU A 73 13.01 6.64 2.35
N PRO A 74 12.76 6.34 3.64
CA PRO A 74 13.59 5.42 4.41
C PRO A 74 13.36 3.92 4.10
N CYS A 75 12.40 3.58 3.23
CA CYS A 75 12.12 2.19 2.86
C CYS A 75 12.96 1.74 1.65
N PRO A 76 13.08 0.40 1.43
CA PRO A 76 13.70 -0.16 0.23
C PRO A 76 13.03 0.30 -1.07
N GLU A 77 13.80 0.32 -2.16
CA GLU A 77 13.28 0.61 -3.51
C GLU A 77 12.15 -0.35 -3.90
N GLY A 78 11.10 0.21 -4.51
CA GLY A 78 9.88 -0.52 -4.90
C GLY A 78 8.83 -0.67 -3.81
N THR A 79 9.11 -0.18 -2.59
CA THR A 79 8.08 -0.04 -1.55
C THR A 79 7.00 0.95 -1.97
N TYR A 80 5.72 0.59 -1.82
CA TYR A 80 4.60 1.45 -2.23
C TYR A 80 3.49 1.54 -1.20
N LEU A 81 2.63 2.54 -1.36
CA LEU A 81 1.37 2.67 -0.66
C LEU A 81 0.29 3.28 -1.56
N LEU A 82 -0.97 3.00 -1.24
CA LEU A 82 -2.12 3.67 -1.80
C LEU A 82 -2.64 4.73 -0.83
N ARG A 83 -2.97 5.92 -1.35
CA ARG A 83 -3.59 7.01 -0.57
C ARG A 83 -4.66 7.72 -1.37
N ASP A 84 -5.46 8.54 -0.69
CA ASP A 84 -6.42 9.41 -1.34
C ASP A 84 -5.69 10.49 -2.16
N SER A 85 -6.30 10.87 -3.28
CA SER A 85 -5.81 11.95 -4.12
C SER A 85 -6.39 13.28 -3.65
N ARG A 86 -5.55 14.32 -3.61
CA ARG A 86 -5.95 15.71 -3.35
C ARG A 86 -6.28 16.49 -4.63
N ASN A 87 -6.40 15.80 -5.75
CA ASN A 87 -6.81 16.37 -7.02
C ASN A 87 -8.26 15.96 -7.30
N ASP A 88 -9.12 16.91 -7.57
CA ASP A 88 -10.57 16.72 -7.77
C ASP A 88 -10.92 15.76 -8.92
N SER A 89 -10.00 15.55 -9.86
CA SER A 89 -10.19 14.65 -11.02
C SER A 89 -9.82 13.19 -10.76
N HIS A 90 -9.24 12.87 -9.61
CA HIS A 90 -8.77 11.52 -9.29
C HIS A 90 -9.08 11.18 -7.84
N ILE A 91 -9.55 9.96 -7.58
CA ILE A 91 -9.92 9.52 -6.22
C ILE A 91 -8.68 9.02 -5.45
N PHE A 92 -7.72 8.40 -6.14
CA PHE A 92 -6.57 7.75 -5.50
C PHE A 92 -5.23 8.14 -6.14
N THR A 93 -4.16 7.90 -5.38
CA THR A 93 -2.78 8.03 -5.85
C THR A 93 -1.95 6.88 -5.29
N VAL A 94 -1.24 6.17 -6.17
CA VAL A 94 -0.18 5.24 -5.75
C VAL A 94 1.10 6.03 -5.59
N SER A 95 1.77 5.88 -4.45
CA SER A 95 3.07 6.48 -4.17
C SER A 95 4.08 5.37 -3.91
N TRP A 96 5.28 5.45 -4.47
CA TRP A 96 6.29 4.42 -4.30
C TRP A 96 7.72 4.97 -4.26
N ARG A 97 8.61 4.20 -3.65
CA ARG A 97 10.02 4.48 -3.54
C ARG A 97 10.75 4.10 -4.84
N SER A 98 11.49 5.03 -5.43
CA SER A 98 12.38 4.77 -6.58
C SER A 98 13.71 5.50 -6.43
N ARG A 99 14.83 4.78 -6.52
CA ARG A 99 16.22 5.27 -6.39
C ARG A 99 16.51 6.13 -5.17
N GLU A 100 16.39 7.46 -5.26
CA GLU A 100 16.55 8.43 -4.14
C GLU A 100 15.33 9.34 -3.96
N LYS A 101 14.25 9.07 -4.68
CA LYS A 101 13.01 9.84 -4.68
C LYS A 101 11.79 8.97 -4.39
N VAL A 102 10.66 9.63 -4.27
CA VAL A 102 9.34 9.02 -4.23
C VAL A 102 8.56 9.54 -5.42
N LEU A 103 7.89 8.63 -6.11
CA LEU A 103 7.09 8.92 -7.29
C LEU A 103 5.60 8.74 -6.97
N HIS A 104 4.76 9.42 -7.73
CA HIS A 104 3.31 9.42 -7.53
C HIS A 104 2.58 9.27 -8.87
N SER A 105 1.65 8.32 -8.93
CA SER A 105 0.78 8.14 -10.11
C SER A 105 -0.69 8.18 -9.72
N ARG A 106 -1.43 9.04 -10.41
CA ARG A 106 -2.90 9.13 -10.37
C ARG A 106 -3.54 8.33 -11.53
N SER A 107 -2.81 8.19 -12.63
CA SER A 107 -3.28 7.58 -13.88
C SER A 107 -3.57 6.09 -13.75
N LEU A 108 -2.88 5.39 -12.85
CA LEU A 108 -3.10 3.96 -12.59
C LEU A 108 -4.53 3.62 -12.19
N LEU A 109 -5.23 4.57 -11.61
CA LEU A 109 -6.50 4.36 -10.91
C LEU A 109 -7.59 5.26 -11.49
N TYR A 110 -7.53 5.54 -12.79
CA TYR A 110 -8.64 6.17 -13.49
C TYR A 110 -9.85 5.22 -13.41
N TRP A 111 -10.63 5.41 -12.35
CA TRP A 111 -11.89 4.72 -12.17
C TRP A 111 -12.79 5.15 -13.31
N ASN A 112 -13.11 4.21 -14.20
CA ASN A 112 -14.16 4.41 -15.17
C ASN A 112 -15.13 3.23 -15.06
N ALA A 113 -16.38 3.44 -15.46
CA ALA A 113 -17.42 2.42 -15.42
C ALA A 113 -17.08 1.14 -16.22
N LYS A 114 -16.01 1.14 -17.03
CA LYS A 114 -15.54 0.01 -17.84
C LYS A 114 -14.39 -0.78 -17.18
N SER A 115 -13.61 -0.17 -16.26
CA SER A 115 -12.46 -0.80 -15.57
C SER A 115 -12.89 -1.86 -14.55
N GLY A 116 -14.20 -1.97 -14.30
CA GLY A 116 -14.72 -2.74 -13.20
C GLY A 116 -14.47 -2.03 -11.87
N PRO A 117 -15.19 -2.42 -10.82
CA PRO A 117 -15.18 -1.66 -9.59
C PRO A 117 -13.98 -2.00 -8.69
N ASP A 118 -13.19 -3.02 -8.98
CA ASP A 118 -12.22 -3.55 -8.03
C ASP A 118 -10.84 -2.88 -8.12
N ILE A 119 -10.63 -1.84 -7.30
CA ILE A 119 -9.36 -1.10 -7.19
C ILE A 119 -8.19 -2.03 -6.87
N THR A 120 -8.43 -3.11 -6.10
CA THR A 120 -7.38 -4.06 -5.76
C THR A 120 -6.85 -4.76 -7.01
N LYS A 121 -7.74 -5.23 -7.89
CA LYS A 121 -7.37 -5.86 -9.17
C LYS A 121 -6.67 -4.90 -10.12
N ILE A 122 -7.09 -3.64 -10.16
CA ILE A 122 -6.44 -2.61 -10.99
C ILE A 122 -5.01 -2.39 -10.49
N LEU A 123 -4.83 -2.25 -9.17
CA LEU A 123 -3.51 -2.09 -8.56
C LEU A 123 -2.63 -3.32 -8.76
N GLU A 124 -3.17 -4.53 -8.57
CA GLU A 124 -2.46 -5.79 -8.82
C GLU A 124 -2.01 -5.92 -10.27
N LYS A 125 -2.88 -5.54 -11.22
CA LYS A 125 -2.54 -5.52 -12.64
C LYS A 125 -1.39 -4.55 -12.90
N ALA A 126 -1.47 -3.32 -12.38
CA ALA A 126 -0.41 -2.34 -12.50
C ALA A 126 0.92 -2.81 -11.89
N ILE A 127 0.87 -3.49 -10.73
CA ILE A 127 2.05 -4.08 -10.09
C ILE A 127 2.67 -5.16 -10.98
N ARG A 128 1.86 -6.08 -11.52
CA ARG A 128 2.34 -7.14 -12.43
C ARG A 128 2.97 -6.56 -13.69
N GLU A 129 2.33 -5.56 -14.31
CA GLU A 129 2.86 -4.89 -15.51
C GLU A 129 4.13 -4.10 -15.22
N SER A 130 4.28 -3.57 -14.00
CA SER A 130 5.51 -2.90 -13.56
C SER A 130 6.68 -3.89 -13.42
N GLN A 131 6.39 -5.12 -13.01
CA GLN A 131 7.38 -6.19 -12.83
C GLN A 131 7.79 -6.85 -14.16
N SER A 132 6.90 -6.85 -15.16
CA SER A 132 7.23 -7.34 -16.51
C SER A 132 8.04 -6.35 -17.34
N GLY A 133 8.25 -5.12 -16.85
CA GLY A 133 8.94 -4.06 -17.58
C GLY A 133 8.11 -3.43 -18.71
N GLU A 134 6.83 -3.79 -18.83
CA GLU A 134 5.94 -3.29 -19.88
C GLU A 134 5.15 -2.03 -19.47
N ALA A 135 5.12 -1.69 -18.18
CA ALA A 135 4.35 -0.55 -17.70
C ALA A 135 5.08 0.79 -17.84
N ASN A 136 4.62 1.61 -18.80
CA ASN A 136 4.81 3.05 -18.76
C ASN A 136 3.77 3.67 -17.82
N LEU A 137 4.06 3.70 -16.52
CA LEU A 137 3.27 4.51 -15.60
C LEU A 137 3.51 5.98 -15.92
N LEU A 138 2.54 6.65 -16.55
CA LEU A 138 2.61 8.10 -16.74
C LEU A 138 2.76 8.79 -15.37
N MET A 139 3.90 9.46 -15.20
CA MET A 139 4.30 10.11 -13.96
C MET A 139 4.00 11.59 -14.07
N HIS A 140 3.35 12.16 -13.06
CA HIS A 140 3.29 13.61 -12.97
C HIS A 140 4.40 14.06 -12.03
N ARG A 141 5.52 14.53 -12.61
CA ARG A 141 6.51 15.30 -11.84
C ARG A 141 6.00 16.72 -11.69
N ARG A 142 6.09 17.29 -10.49
CA ARG A 142 5.92 18.74 -10.33
C ARG A 142 7.23 19.39 -10.78
N GLY A 143 7.32 19.77 -12.06
CA GLY A 143 8.48 20.43 -12.67
C GLY A 143 9.30 19.52 -13.60
N GLU A 144 9.56 20.01 -14.81
CA GLU A 144 10.41 19.52 -15.92
C GLU A 144 10.41 18.01 -16.24
N ALA A 145 9.83 17.73 -17.42
CA ALA A 145 9.86 16.51 -18.23
C ALA A 145 9.24 15.25 -17.61
N ASP A 146 8.11 14.83 -18.19
CA ASP A 146 7.49 13.51 -17.99
C ASP A 146 8.43 12.41 -18.52
N GLN A 147 9.42 12.03 -17.73
CA GLN A 147 10.27 10.89 -18.03
C GLN A 147 9.54 9.61 -17.60
N ALA A 148 9.20 8.76 -18.57
CA ALA A 148 8.78 7.39 -18.33
C ALA A 148 10.00 6.58 -17.83
N GLU A 149 10.30 6.68 -16.54
CA GLU A 149 11.20 5.73 -15.87
C GLU A 149 10.50 4.38 -15.68
N LEU A 150 11.24 3.28 -15.89
CA LEU A 150 10.75 1.94 -15.56
C LEU A 150 10.45 1.89 -14.06
N CYS A 151 9.20 1.61 -13.72
CA CYS A 151 8.73 1.57 -12.34
C CYS A 151 8.78 0.13 -11.83
N THR A 152 9.49 -0.13 -10.74
CA THR A 152 9.49 -1.43 -10.08
C THR A 152 8.68 -1.34 -8.79
N ILE A 153 7.35 -1.51 -8.88
CA ILE A 153 6.51 -1.58 -7.67
C ILE A 153 6.51 -3.04 -7.20
N THR A 154 7.08 -3.29 -6.03
CA THR A 154 7.36 -4.67 -5.57
C THR A 154 6.68 -5.00 -4.27
N MET A 155 6.69 -4.10 -3.28
CA MET A 155 6.29 -4.45 -1.92
C MET A 155 5.37 -3.41 -1.25
N PRO A 156 4.24 -3.84 -0.64
CA PRO A 156 3.35 -2.93 0.05
C PRO A 156 3.93 -2.46 1.38
N LEU A 157 3.86 -1.16 1.66
CA LEU A 157 4.04 -0.62 2.99
C LEU A 157 2.75 -0.82 3.80
N SER A 158 2.74 -1.86 4.62
CA SER A 158 1.65 -2.19 5.54
C SER A 158 1.60 -1.19 6.70
N ARG A 159 0.44 -0.54 6.88
CA ARG A 159 0.20 0.28 8.08
C ARG A 159 0.01 -0.55 9.35
N PHE A 160 -0.40 -1.81 9.23
CA PHE A 160 -0.64 -2.70 10.38
C PHE A 160 0.65 -3.03 11.12
N ASP A 161 1.77 -3.08 10.40
CA ASP A 161 3.12 -3.30 10.95
C ASP A 161 3.59 -2.10 11.78
N LEU A 162 2.95 -0.94 11.61
CA LEU A 162 3.32 0.34 12.20
C LEU A 162 2.28 0.83 13.20
N PHE A 163 1.31 -0.02 13.57
CA PHE A 163 0.30 0.38 14.53
C PHE A 163 0.94 0.63 15.90
N PRO A 164 0.62 1.76 16.55
CA PRO A 164 0.89 1.89 17.97
C PRO A 164 0.15 0.73 18.65
N GLN A 165 0.83 -0.01 19.51
CA GLN A 165 0.25 -1.13 20.28
C GLN A 165 -0.72 -0.61 21.37
N SER A 166 -1.57 0.36 21.01
CA SER A 166 -2.58 0.94 21.86
C SER A 166 -3.92 0.28 21.56
N LEU A 167 -4.49 -0.35 22.57
CA LEU A 167 -5.85 -0.90 22.50
C LEU A 167 -6.87 0.17 22.09
N SER A 168 -6.70 1.43 22.51
CA SER A 168 -7.62 2.51 22.15
C SER A 168 -7.68 2.74 20.65
N TYR A 169 -6.54 2.69 19.97
CA TYR A 169 -6.44 2.88 18.52
C TYR A 169 -7.06 1.71 17.77
N LEU A 170 -6.76 0.48 18.20
CA LEU A 170 -7.32 -0.73 17.60
C LEU A 170 -8.85 -0.76 17.75
N CYS A 171 -9.37 -0.43 18.93
CA CYS A 171 -10.81 -0.32 19.16
C CYS A 171 -11.45 0.75 18.26
N ARG A 172 -10.84 1.94 18.18
CA ARG A 172 -11.33 3.00 17.28
C ARG A 172 -11.34 2.54 15.83
N LEU A 173 -10.27 1.90 15.36
CA LEU A 173 -10.17 1.41 14.00
C LEU A 173 -11.30 0.42 13.70
N GLU A 174 -11.47 -0.61 14.53
CA GLU A 174 -12.50 -1.64 14.30
C GLU A 174 -13.91 -1.04 14.32
N LEU A 175 -14.21 -0.16 15.28
CA LEU A 175 -15.50 0.54 15.33
C LEU A 175 -15.75 1.37 14.07
N ARG A 176 -14.73 2.05 13.55
CA ARG A 176 -14.83 2.88 12.33
C ARG A 176 -14.86 2.09 11.04
N LEU A 177 -14.38 0.85 11.04
CA LEU A 177 -14.47 -0.09 9.92
C LEU A 177 -15.80 -0.85 9.87
N THR A 178 -16.54 -0.90 10.99
CA THR A 178 -17.80 -1.65 11.12
C THR A 178 -19.02 -0.75 11.16
N HIS A 179 -18.89 0.47 11.66
CA HIS A 179 -20.00 1.42 11.84
C HIS A 179 -19.76 2.72 11.07
N ASP A 180 -20.84 3.29 10.54
CA ASP A 180 -20.81 4.62 9.92
C ASP A 180 -20.76 5.74 10.98
N VAL A 181 -20.39 6.94 10.54
CA VAL A 181 -20.24 8.14 11.40
C VAL A 181 -21.56 8.52 12.07
N VAL A 182 -22.70 8.35 11.37
CA VAL A 182 -24.01 8.75 11.87
C VAL A 182 -24.44 7.81 12.99
N SER A 183 -24.20 6.51 12.85
CA SER A 183 -24.44 5.53 13.91
C SER A 183 -23.57 5.81 15.15
N LEU A 184 -22.29 6.09 14.97
CA LEU A 184 -21.37 6.38 16.08
C LEU A 184 -21.71 7.68 16.82
N SER A 185 -22.09 8.74 16.09
CA SER A 185 -22.46 10.03 16.71
C SER A 185 -23.74 9.97 17.54
N ARG A 186 -24.59 8.95 17.34
CA ARG A 186 -25.81 8.73 18.12
C ARG A 186 -25.59 7.89 19.39
N ALA A 187 -24.37 7.47 19.68
CA ALA A 187 -24.07 6.64 20.84
C ALA A 187 -24.19 7.44 22.16
N ARG A 188 -25.36 7.37 22.79
CA ARG A 188 -25.73 8.17 23.98
C ARG A 188 -24.92 7.86 25.25
N HIS A 189 -24.26 6.72 25.31
CA HIS A 189 -23.53 6.25 26.50
C HIS A 189 -22.01 6.45 26.42
N VAL A 190 -21.52 7.06 25.34
CA VAL A 190 -20.08 7.30 25.14
C VAL A 190 -19.72 8.71 25.58
N PRO A 191 -18.73 8.89 26.48
CA PRO A 191 -18.27 10.21 26.90
C PRO A 191 -17.87 11.10 25.71
N PRO A 192 -18.09 12.43 25.77
CA PRO A 192 -17.80 13.34 24.65
C PRO A 192 -16.37 13.24 24.10
N ARG A 193 -15.37 13.13 24.99
CA ARG A 193 -13.97 12.98 24.57
C ARG A 193 -13.70 11.71 23.75
N ILE A 194 -14.42 10.63 24.05
CA ILE A 194 -14.29 9.38 23.30
C ILE A 194 -15.05 9.50 21.97
N LEU A 195 -16.19 10.18 21.93
CA LEU A 195 -16.87 10.51 20.68
C LEU A 195 -15.99 11.36 19.76
N ASP A 196 -15.35 12.41 20.27
CA ASP A 196 -14.42 13.24 19.51
C ASP A 196 -13.28 12.38 18.93
N TYR A 197 -12.70 11.52 19.77
CA TYR A 197 -11.67 10.59 19.32
C TYR A 197 -12.17 9.62 18.23
N LEU A 198 -13.37 9.07 18.35
CA LEU A 198 -13.95 8.17 17.35
C LEU A 198 -14.28 8.89 16.04
N LEU A 199 -14.81 10.11 16.13
CA LEU A 199 -15.31 10.89 14.98
C LEU A 199 -14.21 11.60 14.20
N GLU A 200 -13.00 11.72 14.74
CA GLU A 200 -11.84 12.28 14.07
C GLU A 200 -11.64 11.63 12.66
N PRO A 201 -11.66 12.44 11.58
CA PRO A 201 -11.70 11.94 10.20
C PRO A 201 -10.51 11.07 9.80
N ARG A 202 -9.30 11.44 10.24
CA ARG A 202 -8.05 10.72 9.96
C ARG A 202 -7.86 9.59 10.97
N PHE A 203 -8.69 8.55 10.85
CA PHE A 203 -8.64 7.39 11.76
C PHE A 203 -7.85 6.18 11.21
N LEU A 204 -7.54 6.18 9.91
CA LEU A 204 -7.03 4.99 9.23
C LEU A 204 -5.51 4.85 9.37
N ALA A 205 -4.78 5.96 9.21
CA ALA A 205 -3.34 6.03 9.37
C ALA A 205 -3.00 6.41 10.82
N PRO A 206 -2.07 5.70 11.47
CA PRO A 206 -1.50 6.17 12.73
C PRO A 206 -0.74 7.49 12.54
N PRO A 207 -0.37 8.19 13.63
CA PRO A 207 0.45 9.39 13.56
C PRO A 207 1.70 9.18 12.70
N ILE A 208 1.89 10.03 11.69
CA ILE A 208 2.90 9.82 10.64
C ILE A 208 4.31 9.87 11.23
N GLU A 209 4.56 10.79 12.16
CA GLU A 209 5.85 10.94 12.84
C GLU A 209 6.24 9.65 13.59
N TYR A 210 5.27 9.03 14.28
CA TYR A 210 5.48 7.75 14.94
C TYR A 210 5.83 6.66 13.93
N CYS A 211 5.06 6.54 12.83
CA CYS A 211 5.31 5.57 11.77
C CYS A 211 6.71 5.73 11.17
N VAL A 212 7.11 6.96 10.82
CA VAL A 212 8.43 7.27 10.27
C VAL A 212 9.55 6.83 11.21
N GLU A 213 9.42 7.09 12.51
CA GLU A 213 10.42 6.66 13.49
C GLU A 213 10.51 5.13 13.62
N GLN A 214 9.39 4.41 13.55
CA GLN A 214 9.41 2.94 13.54
C GLN A 214 10.04 2.38 12.27
N ILE A 215 9.71 2.95 11.10
CA ILE A 215 10.31 2.57 9.81
C ILE A 215 11.82 2.79 9.84
N LYS A 216 12.29 3.96 10.30
CA LYS A 216 13.71 4.24 10.45
C LYS A 216 14.38 3.26 11.40
N LYS A 217 13.78 2.92 12.54
CA LYS A 217 14.34 1.91 13.45
C LYS A 217 14.48 0.55 12.78
N ARG A 218 13.49 0.16 11.98
CA ARG A 218 13.48 -1.11 11.25
C ARG A 218 14.59 -1.18 10.20
N TYR A 219 14.78 -0.14 9.39
CA TYR A 219 15.72 -0.16 8.27
C TYR A 219 17.10 0.45 8.57
N ARG A 220 17.25 1.23 9.65
CA ARG A 220 18.58 1.68 10.12
C ARG A 220 19.39 0.53 10.71
N ALA A 221 18.72 -0.52 11.21
CA ALA A 221 19.37 -1.76 11.66
C ALA A 221 20.00 -2.58 10.52
N GLU A 222 19.71 -2.26 9.25
CA GLU A 222 20.22 -2.99 8.08
C GLU A 222 21.42 -2.30 7.40
N ILE A 223 21.78 -1.06 7.79
CA ILE A 223 22.90 -0.29 7.21
C ILE A 223 24.18 -0.40 8.07
N ASP A 224 24.07 -0.81 9.34
CA ASP A 224 25.19 -0.93 10.28
C ASP A 224 25.79 -2.37 10.38
N LEU A 225 25.57 -3.23 9.37
CA LEU A 225 26.13 -4.59 9.24
C LEU A 225 26.86 -4.76 7.90
#